data_AF-M0QNY4-F1
#
_entry.id   AF-M0QNY4-F1
#
_cell.length_a   1.000
_cell.length_b   1.000
_cell.length_c   1.000
_cell.angle_alpha   90.00
_cell.angle_beta   90.00
_cell.angle_gamma   90.00
#
_symmetry.space_group_name_H-M   'P 1'
#
loop_
_entity.id
_entity.type
_entity.pdbx_description
1 polymer ?
#
loop_
_entity_poly.entity_id
_entity_poly.type
_entity_poly.pdbx_seq_one_letter_code
_entity_poly.pdbx_strand_id
1 'polypeptide(L)'
;MGALQPWHIIIVVLVFLVLFGSKKLPDAARGLGRSLRIFKSEVKEMQNEGKDSDAPKDASETSDARRELPAGESAPETPRRSGDDVKRSA
;
A
#
# COMPACT_ATOMS: atom_id res chain seq x y z
N MET A 1 35.97 22.64 5.14
CA MET A 1 35.64 21.32 4.55
C MET A 1 34.13 21.07 4.69
N GLY A 2 33.30 21.78 3.92
CA GLY A 2 31.83 21.80 4.04
C GLY A 2 31.14 20.74 3.18
N ALA A 3 31.61 19.50 3.23
CA ALA A 3 31.36 18.50 2.21
C ALA A 3 29.92 17.96 2.17
N LEU A 4 29.04 18.28 3.11
CA LEU A 4 27.68 17.74 3.18
C LEU A 4 26.68 18.79 3.69
N GLN A 5 26.70 20.00 3.13
CA GLN A 5 25.59 20.92 3.41
C GLN A 5 24.29 20.26 2.93
N PRO A 6 23.27 20.11 3.81
CA PRO A 6 21.97 19.48 3.47
C PRO A 6 21.34 20.04 2.19
N TRP A 7 21.69 21.27 1.84
CA TRP A 7 21.32 21.95 0.60
C TRP A 7 21.62 21.16 -0.68
N HIS A 8 22.78 20.50 -0.77
CA HIS A 8 23.15 19.73 -1.97
C HIS A 8 22.26 18.49 -2.13
N ILE A 9 21.93 17.82 -1.03
CA ILE A 9 21.05 16.64 -1.05
C ILE A 9 19.66 17.04 -1.53
N ILE A 10 19.13 18.17 -1.08
CA ILE A 10 17.83 18.69 -1.52
C ILE A 10 17.82 18.92 -3.04
N ILE A 11 18.87 19.53 -3.59
CA ILE A 11 18.99 19.76 -5.03
C ILE A 11 19.04 18.43 -5.80
N VAL A 12 19.85 17.47 -5.35
CA VAL A 12 19.96 16.15 -6.01
C VAL A 12 18.61 15.45 -6.00
N VAL A 13 17.92 15.42 -4.86
CA VAL A 13 16.58 14.83 -4.73
C VAL A 13 15.60 15.52 -5.68
N LEU A 14 15.60 16.85 -5.75
CA LEU A 14 14.73 17.60 -6.66
C LEU A 14 14.95 17.21 -8.12
N VAL A 15 16.21 17.15 -8.57
CA VAL A 15 16.57 16.72 -9.93
C VAL A 15 16.14 15.27 -10.17
N PHE A 16 16.36 14.38 -9.19
CA PHE A 16 15.94 12.97 -9.28
C PHE A 16 14.42 12.84 -9.42
N LEU A 17 13.63 13.62 -8.66
CA LEU A 17 12.17 13.63 -8.78
C LEU A 17 11.69 14.12 -10.14
N VAL A 18 12.39 15.08 -10.77
CA VAL A 18 12.05 15.57 -12.10
C VAL A 18 12.36 14.51 -13.17
N LEU A 19 13.51 13.83 -13.07
CA LEU A 19 13.91 12.79 -14.04
C LEU A 19 13.08 11.50 -13.91
N PHE A 20 12.87 11.02 -12.69
CA PHE A 20 12.19 9.74 -12.44
C PHE A 20 10.68 9.92 -12.21
N GLY A 21 10.23 11.11 -11.82
CA GLY A 21 8.83 11.41 -11.51
C GLY A 21 8.46 11.11 -10.05
N SER A 22 7.51 11.88 -9.53
CA SER A 22 7.05 11.81 -8.12
C SER A 22 6.39 10.47 -7.72
N LYS A 23 5.88 9.70 -8.69
CA LYS A 23 5.28 8.37 -8.43
C LYS A 23 6.30 7.23 -8.42
N LYS A 24 7.40 7.33 -9.17
CA LYS A 24 8.35 6.21 -9.34
C LYS A 24 9.34 6.08 -8.20
N LEU A 25 9.72 7.20 -7.59
CA LEU A 25 10.62 7.24 -6.45
C LEU A 25 10.04 6.56 -5.19
N PRO A 26 8.80 6.89 -4.74
CA PRO A 26 8.19 6.21 -3.60
C PRO A 26 7.80 4.76 -3.91
N ASP A 27 7.45 4.45 -5.15
CA ASP A 27 7.12 3.08 -5.59
C ASP A 27 8.35 2.17 -5.56
N ALA A 28 9.48 2.63 -6.14
CA ALA A 28 10.76 1.94 -6.06
C ALA A 28 11.26 1.82 -4.61
N ALA A 29 11.14 2.88 -3.81
CA ALA A 29 11.50 2.85 -2.40
C ALA A 29 10.64 1.86 -1.59
N ARG A 30 9.34 1.73 -1.89
CA ARG A 30 8.46 0.72 -1.27
C ARG A 30 8.85 -0.70 -1.65
N GLY A 31 9.18 -0.95 -2.92
CA GLY A 31 9.68 -2.25 -3.38
C GLY A 31 11.02 -2.62 -2.72
N LEU A 32 11.99 -1.71 -2.78
CA LEU A 32 13.30 -1.89 -2.15
C LEU A 32 13.20 -2.02 -0.63
N GLY A 33 12.34 -1.23 0.02
CA GLY A 33 12.12 -1.29 1.46
C GLY A 33 11.54 -2.62 1.95
N ARG A 34 10.64 -3.23 1.18
CA ARG A 34 10.12 -4.58 1.48
C ARG A 34 11.23 -5.64 1.39
N SER A 35 12.02 -5.63 0.33
CA SER A 35 13.15 -6.56 0.18
C SER A 35 14.21 -6.35 1.27
N LEU A 36 14.53 -5.10 1.59
CA LEU A 36 15.49 -4.77 2.63
C LEU A 36 14.98 -5.13 4.02
N ARG A 37 13.66 -5.04 4.29
CA ARG A 37 13.04 -5.47 5.55
C ARG A 37 13.16 -6.97 5.75
N ILE A 38 12.89 -7.77 4.72
CA ILE A 38 13.02 -9.23 4.78
C ILE A 38 14.50 -9.59 5.04
N PHE A 39 15.41 -9.04 4.24
CA PHE A 39 16.85 -9.25 4.43
C PHE A 39 17.34 -8.80 5.81
N LYS A 40 16.85 -7.65 6.31
CA LYS A 40 17.17 -7.15 7.65
C LYS A 40 16.68 -8.11 8.74
N SER A 41 15.49 -8.67 8.60
CA SER A 41 14.93 -9.63 9.54
C SER A 41 15.72 -10.93 9.56
N GLU A 42 16.06 -11.49 8.39
CA GLU A 42 16.90 -12.69 8.29
C GLU A 42 18.30 -12.45 8.88
N VAL A 43 18.94 -11.33 8.54
CA VAL A 43 20.25 -10.96 9.12
C VAL A 43 20.15 -10.69 10.62
N LYS A 44 19.05 -10.10 11.10
CA LYS A 44 18.82 -9.88 12.53
C LYS A 44 18.62 -11.20 13.25
N GLU A 45 17.90 -12.16 12.66
CA GLU A 45 17.70 -13.50 13.21
C GLU A 45 19.04 -14.23 13.37
N MET A 46 19.88 -14.24 12.33
CA MET A 46 21.23 -14.80 12.40
C MET A 46 22.13 -14.11 13.46
N GLN A 47 21.91 -12.81 13.74
CA GLN A 47 22.64 -12.11 14.80
C GLN A 47 22.00 -12.23 16.19
N ASN A 48 20.69 -12.50 16.27
CA ASN A 48 19.94 -12.67 17.52
C ASN A 48 19.90 -14.12 18.03
N GLU A 49 20.36 -15.11 17.26
CA GLU A 49 20.64 -16.47 17.77
C GLU A 49 21.66 -16.47 18.95
N GLY A 50 22.27 -15.32 19.28
CA GLY A 50 23.06 -15.11 20.50
C GLY A 50 22.43 -14.26 21.60
N LYS A 51 21.21 -13.70 21.46
CA LYS A 51 20.52 -12.89 22.50
C LYS A 51 19.03 -12.69 22.17
N ASP A 52 18.18 -13.19 23.06
CA ASP A 52 16.72 -13.22 22.99
C ASP A 52 16.00 -11.95 22.52
N SER A 53 14.91 -12.19 21.77
CA SER A 53 13.63 -11.46 21.75
C SER A 53 13.63 -9.95 21.46
N ASP A 54 13.26 -9.57 20.22
CA ASP A 54 12.46 -8.35 19.99
C ASP A 54 11.78 -8.40 18.60
N ALA A 55 10.45 -8.48 18.63
CA ALA A 55 9.56 -8.51 17.46
C ALA A 55 8.93 -7.12 17.21
N PRO A 56 9.22 -6.47 16.07
CA PRO A 56 8.42 -5.35 15.60
C PRO A 56 7.32 -5.82 14.65
N LYS A 57 6.08 -5.69 15.14
CA LYS A 57 4.80 -5.77 14.41
C LYS A 57 4.89 -5.05 13.07
N ASP A 58 4.53 -5.74 11.99
CA ASP A 58 4.46 -5.16 10.64
C ASP A 58 3.30 -4.17 10.55
N ALA A 59 3.67 -2.91 10.34
CA ALA A 59 2.76 -1.84 9.99
C ALA A 59 2.77 -1.68 8.46
N SER A 60 1.57 -1.53 7.90
CA SER A 60 1.28 -1.04 6.54
C SER A 60 1.13 -2.08 5.43
N GLU A 61 0.07 -2.89 5.54
CA GLU A 61 -0.83 -3.07 4.40
C GLU A 61 -1.52 -1.72 4.13
N THR A 62 -1.15 -0.99 3.07
CA THR A 62 -2.03 -0.01 2.41
C THR A 62 -1.43 0.43 1.08
N SER A 63 -2.30 0.41 0.07
CA SER A 63 -2.14 0.96 -1.27
C SER A 63 -1.49 0.03 -2.30
N ASP A 64 -2.20 -1.05 -2.60
CA ASP A 64 -2.46 -1.37 -4.00
C ASP A 64 -3.94 -1.73 -4.20
N ALA A 65 -4.53 -1.18 -5.26
CA ALA A 65 -5.74 -1.64 -5.96
C ALA A 65 -7.11 -1.78 -5.23
N ARG A 66 -7.73 -0.67 -4.79
CA ARG A 66 -9.22 -0.55 -4.81
C ARG A 66 -9.69 0.88 -5.11
N ARG A 67 -9.22 1.44 -6.22
CA ARG A 67 -9.97 2.44 -7.01
C ARG A 67 -9.97 1.99 -8.46
N GLU A 68 -10.51 0.80 -8.70
CA GLU A 68 -11.10 0.49 -10.00
C GLU A 68 -12.57 0.89 -9.90
N LEU A 69 -12.94 1.88 -10.70
CA LEU A 69 -14.32 2.32 -10.88
C LEU A 69 -15.11 1.20 -11.58
N PRO A 70 -16.31 0.82 -11.12
CA PRO A 70 -17.32 0.31 -12.03
C PRO A 70 -18.03 1.52 -12.66
N ALA A 71 -17.52 1.97 -13.80
CA ALA A 71 -18.39 2.55 -14.80
C ALA A 71 -19.13 1.39 -15.46
N GLY A 72 -20.46 1.35 -15.32
CA GLY A 72 -21.34 0.41 -16.01
C GLY A 72 -22.10 -0.52 -15.07
N GLU A 73 -23.30 -0.10 -14.66
CA GLU A 73 -24.53 -0.88 -14.84
C GLU A 73 -25.70 0.04 -14.46
N SER A 74 -26.27 0.70 -15.45
CA SER A 74 -27.55 1.37 -15.34
C SER A 74 -28.64 0.31 -15.23
N ALA A 75 -29.44 0.36 -14.15
CA ALA A 75 -30.75 -0.28 -13.98
C ALA A 75 -30.90 -1.77 -14.36
N PRO A 76 -31.50 -2.55 -13.44
CA PRO A 76 -32.82 -3.04 -13.82
C PRO A 76 -33.87 -2.59 -12.83
N GLU A 77 -34.92 -2.00 -13.37
CA GLU A 77 -36.25 -2.02 -12.78
C GLU A 77 -36.53 -3.39 -12.17
N THR A 78 -37.02 -3.41 -10.93
CA THR A 78 -37.66 -4.61 -10.37
C THR A 78 -39.17 -4.43 -10.51
N PRO A 79 -39.82 -4.99 -11.56
CA PRO A 79 -41.25 -5.08 -11.62
C PRO A 79 -41.66 -6.34 -10.86
N ARG A 80 -42.06 -6.23 -9.59
CA ARG A 80 -42.67 -7.36 -8.88
C ARG A 80 -43.80 -6.91 -7.97
N ARG A 81 -44.94 -6.67 -8.63
CA ARG A 81 -46.30 -7.09 -8.26
C ARG A 81 -46.36 -7.78 -6.89
N SER A 82 -46.63 -6.99 -5.84
CA SER A 82 -47.07 -7.46 -4.52
C SER A 82 -48.59 -7.35 -4.46
N GLY A 83 -49.25 -8.13 -5.30
CA GLY A 83 -50.68 -8.36 -5.27
C GLY A 83 -50.88 -9.87 -5.40
N ASP A 84 -51.80 -10.40 -4.60
CA ASP A 84 -52.31 -11.76 -4.64
C ASP A 84 -51.32 -12.81 -4.07
N ASP A 85 -51.64 -13.73 -3.18
CA ASP A 85 -52.87 -14.12 -2.52
C ASP A 85 -52.49 -15.29 -1.58
N VAL A 86 -53.48 -15.80 -0.85
CA VAL A 86 -53.46 -17.12 -0.18
C VAL A 86 -52.94 -17.13 1.25
N LYS A 87 -53.91 -17.26 2.19
CA LYS A 87 -53.89 -18.17 3.36
C LYS A 87 -54.19 -17.59 4.75
N ARG A 88 -54.99 -16.52 4.91
CA ARG A 88 -55.31 -16.08 6.29
C ARG A 88 -56.72 -15.64 6.68
N SER A 89 -57.74 -15.68 5.84
CA SER A 89 -59.11 -15.44 6.32
C SER A 89 -60.17 -16.12 5.44
N ALA A 90 -60.64 -17.29 5.86
CA ALA A 90 -61.98 -17.87 5.69
C ALA A 90 -61.91 -19.40 5.84
#